data_AF-A0A4R8F5K1-F1
#
_entry.id   AF-A0A4R8F5K1-F1
#
_cell.length_a   1.000
_cell.length_b   1.000
_cell.length_c   1.000
_cell.angle_alpha   90.00
_cell.angle_beta   90.00
_cell.angle_gamma   90.00
#
_symmetry.space_group_name_H-M   'P 1'
#
loop_
_entity.id
_entity.type
_entity.pdbx_description
1 polymer ?
#
loop_
_entity_poly.entity_id
_entity_poly.type
_entity_poly.pdbx_seq_one_letter_code
_entity_poly.pdbx_strand_id
1 'polypeptide(L)'
;MRGQKPKLDNVVPMKADQTAPVPEAPGWMSAEGRDVWDRLAPVLAARRRLDPAYHDPFAVYCEAVADVIRFTGDIAAFGSWYEVATRNGRQ
;
A
#
# COMPACT_ATOMS: atom_id res chain seq x y z
N MET A 1 26.79 -35.57 -33.00
CA MET A 1 27.15 -34.21 -33.48
C MET A 1 26.92 -33.23 -32.33
N ARG A 2 27.96 -32.65 -31.73
CA ARG A 2 27.81 -31.56 -30.75
C ARG A 2 27.83 -30.25 -31.54
N GLY A 3 26.65 -29.65 -31.75
CA GLY A 3 26.53 -28.34 -32.37
C GLY A 3 27.24 -27.26 -31.55
N GLN A 4 27.68 -26.19 -32.21
CA GLN A 4 28.31 -25.04 -31.58
C GLN A 4 27.42 -24.51 -30.45
N LYS A 5 27.98 -24.31 -29.25
CA LYS A 5 27.23 -23.75 -28.13
C LYS A 5 26.70 -22.35 -28.52
N PRO A 6 25.44 -22.01 -28.21
CA PRO A 6 24.89 -20.69 -28.47
C PRO A 6 25.77 -19.62 -27.82
N LYS A 7 26.05 -18.55 -28.57
CA LYS A 7 26.72 -17.37 -28.03
C LYS A 7 25.73 -16.64 -27.11
N LEU A 8 26.11 -16.49 -25.84
CA LEU A 8 25.27 -15.90 -24.79
C LEU A 8 25.14 -14.37 -24.92
N ASP A 9 25.82 -13.79 -25.91
CA ASP A 9 25.88 -12.37 -26.24
C ASP A 9 24.50 -11.78 -26.60
N ASN A 10 23.54 -12.63 -27.00
CA ASN A 10 22.16 -12.26 -27.34
C ASN A 10 21.17 -12.42 -26.17
N VAL A 11 21.65 -12.84 -24.99
CA VAL A 11 20.80 -13.03 -23.81
C VAL A 11 20.78 -11.72 -23.03
N VAL A 12 19.72 -10.94 -23.19
CA VAL A 12 19.42 -9.85 -22.26
C VAL A 12 19.23 -10.50 -20.88
N PRO A 13 20.01 -10.12 -19.85
CA PRO A 13 19.80 -10.63 -18.51
C PRO A 13 18.34 -10.44 -18.14
N MET A 14 17.65 -11.53 -17.79
CA MET A 14 16.31 -11.47 -17.24
C MET A 14 16.37 -10.46 -16.10
N LYS A 15 15.59 -9.36 -16.18
CA LYS A 15 15.63 -8.19 -15.28
C LYS A 15 15.47 -8.59 -13.81
N ALA A 16 16.50 -9.19 -13.23
CA ALA A 16 16.75 -9.26 -11.81
C ALA A 16 17.45 -7.94 -11.48
N ASP A 17 16.96 -7.24 -10.47
CA ASP A 17 17.56 -6.02 -9.90
C ASP A 17 17.33 -4.67 -10.59
N GLN A 18 16.36 -4.52 -11.49
CA GLN A 18 15.80 -3.17 -11.72
C GLN A 18 14.83 -2.86 -10.59
N THR A 19 15.31 -2.18 -9.55
CA THR A 19 14.47 -1.56 -8.51
C THR A 19 13.49 -0.64 -9.23
N ALA A 20 12.20 -1.02 -9.25
CA ALA A 20 11.19 -0.17 -9.83
C ALA A 20 11.15 1.14 -9.03
N PRO A 21 11.10 2.31 -9.69
CA PRO A 21 11.00 3.58 -8.98
C PRO A 21 9.75 3.58 -8.11
N VAL A 22 9.92 3.95 -6.84
CA VAL A 22 8.80 4.08 -5.90
C VAL A 22 8.19 5.47 -6.09
N PRO A 23 6.89 5.58 -6.37
CA PRO A 23 6.23 6.87 -6.49
C PRO A 23 6.16 7.58 -5.12
N GLU A 24 6.25 8.91 -5.15
CA GLU A 24 6.00 9.73 -3.97
C GLU A 24 4.53 9.67 -3.54
N ALA A 25 4.29 9.74 -2.23
CA ALA A 25 2.95 9.79 -1.67
C ALA A 25 2.23 11.10 -2.09
N PRO A 26 0.97 11.02 -2.57
CA PRO A 26 0.19 12.20 -2.93
C PRO A 26 0.17 13.29 -1.85
N GLY A 27 0.19 14.56 -2.28
CA GLY A 27 0.26 15.75 -1.42
C GLY A 27 -0.85 15.85 -0.37
N TRP A 28 -2.02 15.28 -0.65
CA TRP A 28 -3.21 15.36 0.19
C TRP A 28 -3.26 14.34 1.34
N MET A 29 -2.38 13.33 1.33
CA MET A 29 -2.42 12.25 2.31
C MET A 29 -2.11 12.73 3.73
N SER A 30 -2.79 12.11 4.71
CA SER A 30 -2.52 12.30 6.14
C SER A 30 -1.11 11.81 6.50
N ALA A 31 -0.61 12.20 7.67
CA ALA A 31 0.70 11.73 8.14
C ALA A 31 0.70 10.21 8.32
N GLU A 32 -0.35 9.67 8.94
CA GLU A 32 -0.52 8.24 9.19
C GLU A 32 -0.73 7.47 7.89
N GLY A 33 -1.47 8.03 6.93
CA GLY A 33 -1.61 7.46 5.58
C GLY A 33 -0.26 7.40 4.85
N ARG A 34 0.57 8.44 4.96
CA ARG A 34 1.93 8.46 4.38
C ARG A 34 2.83 7.41 5.01
N ASP A 35 2.75 7.20 6.32
CA ASP A 35 3.52 6.13 6.98
C ASP A 35 3.16 4.75 6.42
N VAL A 36 1.88 4.52 6.08
CA VAL A 36 1.45 3.29 5.41
C VAL A 36 1.97 3.22 3.97
N TRP A 37 1.92 4.32 3.23
CA TRP A 37 2.46 4.43 1.88
C TRP A 37 3.95 4.09 1.85
N ASP A 38 4.75 4.72 2.69
CA ASP A 38 6.20 4.54 2.73
C ASP A 38 6.60 3.10 3.06
N ARG A 39 5.78 2.41 3.87
CA ARG A 39 5.97 0.99 4.19
C ARG A 39 5.61 0.05 3.03
N LEU A 40 4.56 0.35 2.27
CA LEU A 40 3.94 -0.61 1.34
C LEU A 40 4.25 -0.31 -0.14
N ALA A 41 4.40 0.95 -0.53
CA ALA A 41 4.69 1.37 -1.89
C ALA A 41 5.97 0.72 -2.44
N PRO A 42 7.10 0.65 -1.70
CA PRO A 42 8.30 -0.03 -2.19
C PRO A 42 8.07 -1.51 -2.49
N VAL A 43 7.29 -2.19 -1.65
CA VAL A 43 6.99 -3.62 -1.81
C VAL A 43 6.14 -3.87 -3.05
N LEU A 44 5.14 -3.02 -3.30
CA LEU A 44 4.28 -3.12 -4.48
C LEU A 44 5.01 -2.71 -5.76
N ALA A 45 5.84 -1.66 -5.71
CA ALA A 45 6.68 -1.22 -6.82
C ALA A 45 7.66 -2.33 -7.24
N ALA A 46 8.37 -2.95 -6.29
CA ALA A 46 9.28 -4.07 -6.55
C ALA A 46 8.59 -5.25 -7.24
N ARG A 47 7.30 -5.45 -6.97
CA ARG A 47 6.47 -6.50 -7.58
C ARG A 47 5.76 -6.06 -8.86
N ARG A 48 5.98 -4.83 -9.33
CA ARG A 48 5.28 -4.20 -10.46
C ARG A 48 3.76 -4.22 -10.33
N ARG A 49 3.27 -3.97 -9.10
CA ARG A 49 1.85 -3.91 -8.76
C ARG A 49 1.37 -2.49 -8.44
N LEU A 50 2.23 -1.50 -8.57
CA LEU A 50 1.92 -0.08 -8.34
C LEU A 50 2.13 0.73 -9.62
N ASP A 51 1.43 0.32 -10.67
CA ASP A 51 1.32 1.10 -11.91
C ASP A 51 0.64 2.46 -11.62
N PRO A 52 0.95 3.53 -12.39
CA PRO A 52 0.30 4.84 -12.24
C PRO A 52 -1.24 4.79 -12.12
N ALA A 53 -1.90 3.87 -12.83
CA ALA A 53 -3.36 3.71 -12.72
C ALA A 53 -3.86 3.31 -11.32
N TYR A 54 -2.97 2.81 -10.46
CA TYR A 54 -3.28 2.37 -9.10
C TYR A 54 -2.81 3.33 -8.02
N HIS A 55 -2.17 4.47 -8.35
CA HIS A 55 -1.64 5.39 -7.34
C HIS A 55 -2.74 5.98 -6.45
N ASP A 56 -3.81 6.53 -7.04
CA ASP A 56 -4.92 7.08 -6.26
C ASP A 56 -5.69 6.01 -5.47
N PRO A 57 -6.10 4.86 -6.06
CA PRO A 57 -6.71 3.78 -5.29
C PRO A 57 -5.83 3.27 -4.14
N PHE A 58 -4.52 3.19 -4.35
CA PHE A 58 -3.59 2.76 -3.33
C PHE A 58 -3.42 3.80 -2.22
N ALA A 59 -3.47 5.09 -2.54
CA ALA A 59 -3.46 6.16 -1.53
C ALA A 59 -4.69 6.07 -0.63
N VAL A 60 -5.88 5.86 -1.23
CA VAL A 60 -7.13 5.62 -0.47
C VAL A 60 -7.02 4.39 0.43
N TYR A 61 -6.41 3.30 -0.07
CA TYR A 61 -6.14 2.12 0.74
C TYR A 61 -5.22 2.43 1.94
N CYS A 62 -4.19 3.24 1.74
CA CYS A 62 -3.27 3.63 2.81
C CYS A 62 -3.98 4.45 3.90
N GLU A 63 -4.85 5.39 3.52
CA GLU A 63 -5.70 6.13 4.47
C GLU A 63 -6.62 5.18 5.25
N ALA A 64 -7.27 4.23 4.56
CA ALA A 64 -8.16 3.27 5.23
C ALA A 64 -7.40 2.38 6.23
N VAL A 65 -6.19 1.96 5.91
CA VAL A 65 -5.33 1.20 6.83
C VAL A 65 -4.93 2.06 8.04
N ALA A 66 -4.56 3.33 7.81
CA ALA A 66 -4.23 4.27 8.89
C ALA A 66 -5.41 4.46 9.84
N ASP A 67 -6.62 4.65 9.30
CA ASP A 67 -7.85 4.74 10.09
C ASP A 67 -8.11 3.48 10.91
N VAL A 68 -7.97 2.29 10.31
CA VAL A 68 -8.17 1.02 11.03
C VAL A 68 -7.17 0.88 12.18
N ILE A 69 -5.91 1.23 11.98
CA ILE A 69 -4.88 1.18 13.04
C ILE A 69 -5.25 2.15 14.17
N ARG A 70 -5.58 3.40 13.82
CA ARG A 70 -5.94 4.44 14.80
C ARG A 70 -7.19 4.06 15.59
N PHE A 71 -8.27 3.68 14.91
CA PHE A 71 -9.52 3.29 15.53
C PHE A 71 -9.40 2.00 16.36
N THR A 72 -8.49 1.09 15.99
CA THR A 72 -8.20 -0.09 16.82
C THR A 72 -7.61 0.34 18.18
N GLY A 73 -6.73 1.34 18.19
CA GLY A 73 -6.22 1.95 19.42
C GLY A 73 -7.32 2.62 20.24
N ASP A 74 -8.18 3.41 19.59
CA ASP A 74 -9.31 4.08 20.25
C ASP A 74 -10.26 3.06 20.90
N ILE A 75 -10.63 2.00 20.17
CA ILE A 75 -11.49 0.93 20.68
C ILE A 75 -10.83 0.21 21.86
N ALA A 76 -9.53 -0.05 21.79
CA ALA A 76 -8.81 -0.70 22.90
C ALA A 76 -8.76 0.19 24.15
N ALA A 77 -8.65 1.51 23.99
CA ALA A 77 -8.55 2.46 25.09
C ALA A 77 -9.92 2.79 25.72
N PHE A 78 -10.95 2.94 24.89
CA PHE A 78 -12.25 3.49 25.31
C PHE A 78 -13.41 2.49 25.22
N GLY A 79 -13.20 1.33 24.60
CA GLY A 79 -14.24 0.37 24.28
C GLY A 79 -15.11 0.79 23.09
N SER A 80 -16.10 -0.04 22.76
CA SER A 80 -17.08 0.24 21.72
C SER A 80 -18.45 0.50 22.34
N TRP A 81 -19.02 1.67 22.05
CA TRP A 81 -20.35 2.07 22.53
C TRP A 81 -21.17 2.67 21.39
N TYR A 82 -22.49 2.64 21.54
CA TYR A 82 -23.43 3.29 20.63
C TYR A 82 -24.51 3.97 21.46
N GLU A 83 -24.98 5.13 20.98
CA GLU A 83 -26.13 5.82 21.57
C GLU A 83 -27.37 5.61 20.71
N VAL A 84 -28.53 5.43 21.34
CA VAL A 84 -29.82 5.33 20.65
C VAL A 84 -30.73 6.45 21.11
N ALA A 85 -31.26 7.21 20.15
CA ALA A 85 -32.34 8.15 20.39
C ALA A 85 -33.67 7.40 20.39
N THR A 86 -34.24 7.18 21.57
CA THR A 86 -35.56 6.57 21.72
C THR A 86 -36.60 7.64 22.05
N ARG A 87 -37.89 7.25 22.06
CA ARG A 87 -38.96 8.11 22.56
C ARG A 87 -38.74 8.61 24.00
N ASN A 88 -37.92 7.89 24.79
CA ASN A 88 -37.64 8.20 26.19
C ASN A 88 -36.31 8.94 26.40
N GLY A 89 -35.66 9.41 25.33
CA GLY A 89 -34.36 10.12 25.39
C GLY A 89 -33.20 9.34 24.76
N ARG A 90 -31.99 9.88 24.90
CA ARG A 90 -30.74 9.22 24.49
C ARG A 90 -30.33 8.22 25.57
N GLN A 91 -30.10 6.98 25.16
CA GLN A 91 -29.58 5.89 25.97
C GLN A 91 -28.28 5.36 25.37
#